data_AF-A0A936W500-F1
#
_entry.id   AF-A0A936W500-F1
#
_cell.length_a   1.000
_cell.length_b   1.000
_cell.length_c   1.000
_cell.angle_alpha   90.00
_cell.angle_beta   90.00
_cell.angle_gamma   90.00
#
_symmetry.space_group_name_H-M   'P 1'
#
loop_
_entity.id
_entity.type
_entity.pdbx_description
1 polymer ?
#
loop_
_entity_poly.entity_id
_entity_poly.type
_entity_poly.pdbx_seq_one_letter_code
_entity_poly.pdbx_strand_id
1 'polypeptide(L)'
;MKTLDFILNLKHWQVFLILIICGFLKVFEWGGNQLLSAIFSSVGIAAYPAWTILAGHGLYRYYPDMKRMNYKVFSICSILWIVTLMVSQFISVLFDLNFMEILTIPGLLLVFLAGIFCMVFTSVMIESVDSGKEVTFLESYGVFMLLLFMPIGIWFLQPMLNKATQGKLNEPSIQ
;
A
#
# COMPACT_ATOMS: atom_id res chain seq x y z
N MET A 1 18.25 -2.58 -4.16
CA MET A 1 18.43 -3.12 -2.79
C MET A 1 18.10 -2.02 -1.79
N LYS A 2 18.99 -1.02 -1.62
CA LYS A 2 18.89 0.01 -0.57
C LYS A 2 17.54 0.74 -0.39
N THR A 3 16.78 1.01 -1.45
CA THR A 3 15.53 1.80 -1.37
C THR A 3 14.34 1.05 -0.79
N LEU A 4 14.18 -0.23 -1.13
CA LEU A 4 13.09 -1.05 -0.58
C LEU A 4 13.37 -1.37 0.90
N ASP A 5 14.62 -1.71 1.20
CA ASP A 5 15.10 -1.95 2.56
C ASP A 5 14.89 -0.71 3.45
N PHE A 6 15.07 0.49 2.89
CA PHE A 6 14.86 1.74 3.62
C PHE A 6 13.39 1.95 4.03
N ILE A 7 12.43 1.76 3.11
CA ILE A 7 11.01 1.99 3.37
C ILE A 7 10.47 1.01 4.40
N LEU A 8 10.89 -0.25 4.32
CA LEU A 8 10.44 -1.31 5.23
C LEU A 8 11.03 -1.19 6.64
N ASN A 9 12.05 -0.36 6.85
CA ASN A 9 12.68 -0.12 8.14
C ASN A 9 12.31 1.24 8.75
N LEU A 10 11.40 2.00 8.13
CA LEU A 10 10.94 3.27 8.68
C LEU A 10 10.27 3.06 10.05
N LYS A 11 10.40 4.05 10.93
CA LYS A 11 9.64 4.07 12.19
C LYS A 11 8.17 4.35 11.88
N HIS A 12 7.26 3.77 12.68
CA HIS A 12 5.81 3.96 12.52
C HIS A 12 5.40 5.44 12.38
N TRP A 13 6.03 6.33 13.15
CA TRP A 13 5.72 7.76 13.10
C TRP A 13 6.18 8.43 11.80
N GLN A 14 7.27 7.94 11.17
CA GLN A 14 7.74 8.46 9.88
C GLN A 14 6.75 8.11 8.77
N VAL A 15 6.30 6.85 8.74
CA VAL A 15 5.27 6.40 7.78
C VAL A 15 3.96 7.15 8.00
N PHE A 16 3.56 7.31 9.26
CA PHE A 16 2.38 8.10 9.62
C PHE A 16 2.47 9.53 9.10
N LEU A 17 3.57 10.24 9.36
CA LEU A 17 3.74 11.60 8.86
C LEU A 17 3.76 11.68 7.34
N ILE A 18 4.44 10.74 6.66
CA ILE A 18 4.43 10.67 5.19
C ILE A 18 3.00 10.53 4.67
N LEU A 19 2.22 9.59 5.21
CA LEU A 19 0.85 9.36 4.76
C LEU A 19 -0.08 10.53 5.08
N ILE A 20 0.09 11.20 6.22
CA ILE A 20 -0.66 12.41 6.58
C ILE A 20 -0.29 13.57 5.64
N ILE A 21 1.00 13.84 5.43
CA ILE A 21 1.48 14.91 4.55
C ILE A 21 0.98 14.68 3.12
N CYS A 22 1.11 13.46 2.60
CA CYS A 22 0.57 13.09 1.29
C CYS A 22 -0.95 13.24 1.24
N GLY A 23 -1.67 12.88 2.31
CA GLY A 23 -3.11 13.11 2.43
C GLY A 23 -3.47 14.60 2.30
N PHE A 24 -2.67 15.48 2.91
CA PHE A 24 -2.84 16.93 2.80
C PHE A 24 -2.55 17.45 1.39
N LEU A 25 -1.62 16.87 0.63
CA LEU A 25 -1.34 17.27 -0.76
C LEU A 25 -2.59 17.23 -1.65
N LYS A 26 -3.51 16.30 -1.37
CA LYS A 26 -4.80 16.16 -2.07
C LYS A 26 -5.77 17.31 -1.78
N VAL A 27 -5.71 17.89 -0.58
CA VAL A 27 -6.73 18.84 -0.10
C VAL A 27 -6.44 20.27 -0.58
N PHE A 28 -5.17 20.60 -0.83
CA PHE A 28 -4.78 21.96 -1.18
C PHE A 28 -4.85 22.22 -2.69
N GLU A 29 -5.43 23.36 -3.07
CA GLU A 29 -5.29 23.93 -4.41
C GLU A 29 -3.98 24.72 -4.48
N TRP A 30 -3.06 24.29 -5.34
CA TRP A 30 -1.69 24.81 -5.38
C TRP A 30 -1.59 25.99 -6.34
N GLY A 31 -1.80 27.19 -5.79
CA GLY A 31 -1.45 28.45 -6.46
C GLY A 31 -2.22 28.73 -7.76
N GLY A 32 -3.46 28.23 -7.89
CA GLY A 32 -4.29 28.40 -9.08
C GLY A 32 -3.81 27.63 -10.32
N ASN A 33 -2.75 26.82 -10.21
CA ASN A 33 -2.24 26.00 -11.30
C ASN A 33 -2.87 24.60 -11.25
N GLN A 34 -3.81 24.35 -12.17
CA GLN A 34 -4.57 23.11 -12.21
C GLN A 34 -3.70 21.86 -12.47
N LEU A 35 -2.65 21.99 -13.29
CA LEU A 35 -1.70 20.91 -13.53
C LEU A 35 -0.92 20.55 -12.26
N LEU A 36 -0.45 21.55 -11.53
CA LEU A 36 0.29 21.34 -10.29
C LEU A 36 -0.60 20.69 -9.22
N SER A 37 -1.84 21.18 -9.07
CA SER A 37 -2.85 20.58 -8.20
C SER A 37 -3.16 19.13 -8.57
N ALA A 38 -3.25 18.81 -9.87
CA ALA A 38 -3.48 17.45 -10.34
C ALA A 38 -2.33 16.51 -9.97
N ILE A 39 -1.08 16.94 -10.18
CA ILE A 39 0.11 16.14 -9.82
C ILE A 39 0.13 15.85 -8.32
N PHE A 40 0.01 16.89 -7.47
CA PHE A 40 0.06 16.71 -6.03
C PHE A 40 -1.10 15.88 -5.48
N SER A 41 -2.30 16.06 -6.04
CA SER A 41 -3.46 15.25 -5.65
C SER A 41 -3.30 13.78 -6.03
N SER A 42 -2.78 13.50 -7.23
CA SER A 42 -2.49 12.12 -7.66
C SER A 42 -1.39 11.45 -6.83
N VAL A 43 -0.37 12.20 -6.42
CA VAL A 43 0.64 11.70 -5.48
C VAL A 43 0.02 11.43 -4.12
N GLY A 44 -0.84 12.33 -3.63
CA GLY A 44 -1.52 12.19 -2.35
C GLY A 44 -2.39 10.95 -2.26
N ILE A 45 -3.23 10.68 -3.28
CA ILE A 45 -4.10 9.50 -3.30
C ILE A 45 -3.31 8.18 -3.45
N ALA A 46 -2.15 8.22 -4.11
CA ALA A 46 -1.31 7.03 -4.33
C ALA A 46 -0.53 6.60 -3.10
N ALA A 47 -0.32 7.48 -2.13
CA ALA A 47 0.60 7.24 -1.01
C ALA A 47 0.21 6.02 -0.17
N TYR A 48 -1.07 5.87 0.18
CA TYR A 48 -1.53 4.72 0.94
C TYR A 48 -1.45 3.40 0.15
N PRO A 49 -2.03 3.28 -1.06
CA PRO A 49 -1.84 2.10 -1.90
C PRO A 49 -0.36 1.75 -2.11
N ALA A 50 0.49 2.74 -2.37
CA ALA A 50 1.92 2.54 -2.57
C ALA A 50 2.57 1.91 -1.33
N TRP A 51 2.28 2.42 -0.13
CA TRP A 51 2.82 1.84 1.10
C TRP A 51 2.37 0.38 1.28
N THR A 52 1.08 0.08 1.09
CA THR A 52 0.54 -1.28 1.22
C THR A 52 1.19 -2.24 0.21
N ILE A 53 1.31 -1.81 -1.05
CA ILE A 53 1.94 -2.60 -2.12
C ILE A 53 3.42 -2.85 -1.81
N LEU A 54 4.15 -1.84 -1.35
CA LEU A 54 5.56 -1.94 -0.98
C LEU A 54 5.77 -2.88 0.21
N ALA A 55 4.89 -2.84 1.21
CA ALA A 55 4.93 -3.76 2.34
C ALA A 55 4.72 -5.21 1.87
N GLY A 56 3.67 -5.49 1.09
CA GLY A 56 3.38 -6.83 0.58
C GLY A 56 4.48 -7.36 -0.36
N HIS A 57 4.95 -6.54 -1.29
CA HIS A 57 6.06 -6.89 -2.19
C HIS A 57 7.38 -7.12 -1.43
N GLY A 58 7.67 -6.26 -0.46
CA GLY A 58 8.85 -6.34 0.39
C GLY A 58 8.93 -7.65 1.16
N LEU A 59 7.85 -8.00 1.87
CA LEU A 59 7.77 -9.25 2.60
C LEU A 59 7.84 -10.47 1.67
N TYR A 60 7.16 -10.43 0.53
CA TYR A 60 7.23 -11.52 -0.45
C TYR A 60 8.66 -11.77 -0.93
N ARG A 61 9.46 -10.71 -1.07
CA ARG A 61 10.86 -10.82 -1.48
C ARG A 61 11.74 -11.48 -0.41
N TYR A 62 11.52 -11.18 0.87
CA TYR A 62 12.31 -11.79 1.96
C TYR A 62 11.86 -13.20 2.32
N TYR A 63 10.57 -13.50 2.10
CA TYR A 63 9.93 -14.76 2.48
C TYR A 63 9.12 -15.34 1.31
N PRO A 64 9.77 -15.70 0.19
CA PRO A 64 9.07 -16.22 -0.99
C PRO A 64 8.44 -17.59 -0.75
N ASP A 65 8.91 -18.33 0.26
CA ASP A 65 8.44 -19.67 0.61
C ASP A 65 7.16 -19.66 1.45
N MET A 66 6.76 -18.52 2.03
CA MET A 66 5.50 -18.37 2.78
C MET A 66 4.30 -18.13 1.85
N LYS A 67 4.32 -18.76 0.67
CA LYS A 67 3.46 -18.45 -0.46
C LYS A 67 2.14 -19.20 -0.39
N ARG A 68 1.15 -18.57 0.26
CA ARG A 68 -0.23 -19.03 0.15
C ARG A 68 -1.01 -18.42 -1.01
N MET A 69 -0.66 -17.19 -1.41
CA MET A 69 -1.40 -16.42 -2.41
C MET A 69 -0.58 -16.19 -3.69
N ASN A 70 -1.28 -16.04 -4.82
CA ASN A 70 -0.61 -15.86 -6.12
C ASN A 70 -0.04 -14.44 -6.28
N TYR A 71 1.28 -14.32 -6.17
CA TYR A 71 1.99 -13.06 -6.34
C TYR A 71 1.76 -12.39 -7.71
N LYS A 72 1.55 -13.17 -8.79
CA LYS A 72 1.24 -12.58 -10.11
C LYS A 72 -0.10 -11.83 -10.08
N VAL A 73 -1.11 -12.39 -9.41
CA VAL A 73 -2.40 -11.73 -9.22
C VAL A 73 -2.23 -10.49 -8.36
N PHE A 74 -1.44 -10.58 -7.27
CA PHE A 74 -1.12 -9.42 -6.44
C PHE A 74 -0.47 -8.30 -7.23
N SER A 75 0.53 -8.59 -8.06
CA SER A 75 1.22 -7.61 -8.89
C SER A 75 0.27 -6.91 -9.87
N ILE A 76 -0.59 -7.69 -10.55
CA ILE A 76 -1.59 -7.14 -11.49
C ILE A 76 -2.60 -6.26 -10.74
N CYS A 77 -3.15 -6.74 -9.62
CA CYS A 77 -4.09 -5.97 -8.80
C CYS A 77 -3.44 -4.72 -8.21
N SER A 78 -2.16 -4.77 -7.84
CA SER A 78 -1.41 -3.63 -7.31
C SER A 78 -1.29 -2.53 -8.36
N ILE A 79 -0.88 -2.88 -9.58
CA ILE A 79 -0.79 -1.93 -10.71
C ILE A 79 -2.16 -1.38 -11.03
N LEU A 80 -3.18 -2.23 -11.14
CA LEU A 80 -4.54 -1.83 -11.43
C LEU A 80 -5.07 -0.84 -10.39
N TRP A 81 -4.84 -1.11 -9.10
CA TRP A 81 -5.32 -0.27 -8.01
C TRP A 81 -4.64 1.10 -8.02
N ILE A 82 -3.31 1.15 -8.00
CA ILE A 82 -2.58 2.41 -7.89
C ILE A 82 -2.69 3.27 -9.15
N VAL A 83 -2.55 2.69 -10.34
CA VAL A 83 -2.58 3.44 -11.60
C VAL A 83 -3.98 4.00 -11.84
N THR A 84 -5.03 3.22 -11.59
CA THR A 84 -6.39 3.72 -11.79
C THR A 84 -6.70 4.87 -10.83
N LEU A 85 -6.35 4.76 -9.54
CA LEU A 85 -6.54 5.86 -8.59
C LEU A 85 -5.76 7.11 -9.00
N MET A 86 -4.50 6.97 -9.43
CA MET A 86 -3.67 8.09 -9.86
C MET A 86 -4.22 8.80 -11.09
N VAL A 87 -4.56 8.04 -12.13
CA VAL A 87 -5.05 8.57 -13.41
C VAL A 87 -6.42 9.21 -13.23
N SER A 88 -7.33 8.56 -12.50
CA SER A 88 -8.67 9.10 -12.26
C SER A 88 -8.64 10.36 -11.43
N GLN A 89 -7.78 10.43 -10.39
CA GLN A 89 -7.59 11.67 -9.64
C GLN A 89 -6.97 12.77 -10.52
N PHE A 90 -6.02 12.42 -11.37
CA PHE A 90 -5.35 13.37 -12.26
C PHE A 90 -6.35 14.02 -13.23
N ILE A 91 -7.17 13.19 -13.89
CA ILE A 91 -8.22 13.64 -14.81
C ILE A 91 -9.29 14.44 -14.06
N SER A 92 -9.71 13.98 -12.88
CA SER A 92 -10.71 14.68 -12.05
C SER A 92 -10.30 16.12 -11.77
N VAL A 93 -9.07 16.34 -11.34
CA VAL A 93 -8.56 17.68 -11.04
C VAL A 93 -8.34 18.50 -12.31
N LEU A 94 -7.79 17.89 -13.38
CA LEU A 94 -7.44 18.62 -14.60
C LEU A 94 -8.65 19.09 -15.41
N PHE A 95 -9.74 18.34 -15.37
CA PHE A 95 -10.95 18.62 -16.16
C PHE A 95 -12.14 19.04 -15.31
N ASP A 96 -11.95 19.19 -13.99
CA ASP A 96 -13.00 19.51 -13.02
C ASP A 96 -14.19 18.52 -13.11
N LEU A 97 -13.85 17.24 -13.27
CA LEU A 97 -14.81 16.13 -13.35
C LEU A 97 -14.94 15.44 -12.00
N ASN A 98 -16.14 14.96 -11.67
CA ASN A 98 -16.29 14.15 -10.47
C ASN A 98 -15.58 12.80 -10.63
N PHE A 99 -14.89 12.35 -9.58
CA PHE A 99 -14.23 11.04 -9.57
C PHE A 99 -15.19 9.89 -9.94
N MET A 100 -16.45 9.99 -9.51
CA MET A 100 -17.52 9.02 -9.81
C MET A 100 -18.02 9.06 -11.26
N GLU A 101 -17.80 10.17 -11.98
CA GLU A 101 -18.14 10.26 -13.40
C GLU A 101 -17.06 9.60 -14.26
N ILE A 102 -15.80 9.64 -13.79
CA ILE A 102 -14.68 8.99 -14.47
C ILE A 102 -14.72 7.46 -14.24
N LEU A 103 -14.94 7.03 -13.00
CA LEU A 103 -15.13 5.61 -12.68
C LEU A 103 -16.62 5.26 -12.70
N THR A 104 -17.06 4.66 -13.80
CA THR A 104 -18.37 4.00 -13.84
C THR A 104 -18.49 2.96 -12.71
N ILE A 105 -19.71 2.61 -12.30
CA ILE A 105 -19.96 1.65 -11.21
C ILE A 105 -19.14 0.35 -11.37
N PRO A 106 -19.04 -0.28 -12.56
CA PRO A 106 -18.18 -1.45 -12.75
C PRO A 106 -16.69 -1.17 -12.52
N GLY A 107 -16.21 -0.01 -12.97
CA GLY A 107 -14.82 0.41 -12.76
C GLY A 107 -14.50 0.64 -11.29
N LEU A 108 -15.41 1.29 -10.55
CA LEU A 108 -15.28 1.49 -9.11
C LEU A 108 -15.23 0.16 -8.35
N LEU A 109 -16.12 -0.77 -8.68
CA LEU A 109 -16.14 -2.10 -8.08
C LEU A 109 -14.84 -2.87 -8.35
N LEU A 110 -14.33 -2.81 -9.58
CA LEU A 110 -13.09 -3.48 -9.96
C LEU A 110 -11.88 -2.95 -9.18
N VAL A 111 -11.74 -1.62 -9.09
CA VAL A 111 -10.65 -0.98 -8.33
C VAL A 111 -10.77 -1.27 -6.85
N PHE A 112 -11.99 -1.27 -6.31
CA PHE A 112 -12.25 -1.64 -4.92
C PHE A 112 -11.83 -3.09 -4.64
N LEU A 113 -12.24 -4.05 -5.48
CA LEU A 113 -11.85 -5.45 -5.36
C LEU A 113 -10.34 -5.65 -5.48
N ALA A 114 -9.68 -4.93 -6.39
CA ALA A 114 -8.23 -4.95 -6.52
C ALA A 114 -7.53 -4.45 -5.25
N GLY A 115 -8.03 -3.36 -4.65
CA GLY A 115 -7.52 -2.82 -3.39
C GLY A 115 -7.71 -3.77 -2.21
N ILE A 116 -8.90 -4.37 -2.09
CA ILE A 116 -9.17 -5.40 -1.07
C ILE A 116 -8.22 -6.58 -1.24
N PHE A 117 -8.04 -7.09 -2.47
CA PHE A 117 -7.10 -8.18 -2.73
C PHE A 117 -5.66 -7.83 -2.31
N CYS A 118 -5.20 -6.61 -2.61
CA CYS A 118 -3.87 -6.15 -2.21
C CYS A 118 -3.72 -6.08 -0.68
N MET A 119 -4.74 -5.59 0.03
CA MET A 119 -4.76 -5.54 1.49
C MET A 119 -4.79 -6.94 2.10
N VAL A 120 -5.61 -7.86 1.56
CA VAL A 120 -5.67 -9.27 1.98
C VAL A 120 -4.33 -9.96 1.78
N PHE A 121 -3.70 -9.78 0.61
CA PHE A 121 -2.38 -10.34 0.34
C PHE A 121 -1.35 -9.83 1.35
N THR A 122 -1.35 -8.51 1.59
CA THR A 122 -0.40 -7.87 2.51
C THR A 122 -0.64 -8.31 3.95
N SER A 123 -1.89 -8.45 4.40
CA SER A 123 -2.20 -8.93 5.75
C SER A 123 -1.74 -10.36 5.98
N VAL A 124 -2.01 -11.25 5.01
CA VAL A 124 -1.57 -12.65 5.07
C VAL A 124 -0.05 -12.73 5.10
N MET A 125 0.65 -11.92 4.31
CA MET A 125 2.12 -11.88 4.32
C MET A 125 2.67 -11.39 5.67
N ILE A 126 2.15 -10.29 6.22
CA ILE A 126 2.60 -9.76 7.52
C ILE A 126 2.39 -10.81 8.61
N GLU A 127 1.20 -11.39 8.69
CA GLU A 127 0.85 -12.37 9.72
C GLU A 127 1.62 -13.69 9.53
N SER A 128 1.89 -14.12 8.30
CA SER A 128 2.68 -15.33 8.06
C SER A 128 4.12 -15.17 8.56
N VAL A 129 4.69 -13.98 8.34
CA VAL A 129 6.06 -13.69 8.80
C VAL A 129 6.12 -13.54 10.32
N ASP A 130 5.14 -12.87 10.93
CA ASP A 130 5.09 -12.69 12.40
C ASP A 130 4.87 -14.02 13.14
N SER A 131 3.99 -14.88 12.61
CA SER A 131 3.71 -16.20 13.20
C SER A 131 4.71 -17.29 12.79
N GLY A 132 5.57 -17.03 11.81
CA GLY A 132 6.56 -17.99 11.30
C GLY A 132 5.97 -19.18 10.53
N LYS A 133 4.69 -19.13 10.14
CA LYS A 133 3.99 -20.18 9.38
C LYS A 133 3.07 -19.57 8.33
N GLU A 134 2.67 -20.34 7.32
CA GLU A 134 1.66 -19.87 6.38
C GLU A 134 0.28 -19.75 7.05
N VAL A 135 -0.33 -18.56 6.98
CA VAL A 135 -1.66 -18.30 7.58
C VAL A 135 -2.75 -18.10 6.53
N THR A 136 -4.00 -18.30 6.92
CA THR A 136 -5.18 -18.02 6.09
C THR A 136 -5.52 -16.55 6.17
N PHE A 137 -6.34 -16.06 5.22
CA PHE A 137 -6.94 -14.73 5.35
C PHE A 137 -7.67 -14.56 6.68
N LEU A 138 -8.44 -15.56 7.12
CA LEU A 138 -9.24 -15.48 8.35
C LEU A 138 -8.36 -15.36 9.59
N GLU A 139 -7.23 -16.06 9.63
CA GLU A 139 -6.22 -15.90 10.69
C GLU A 139 -5.58 -14.50 10.66
N SER A 140 -5.36 -13.93 9.46
CA SER A 140 -4.82 -12.56 9.29
C SER A 140 -5.86 -11.44 9.42
N TYR A 141 -7.11 -11.74 9.83
CA TYR A 141 -8.20 -10.76 9.79
C TYR A 141 -7.92 -9.52 10.66
N GLY A 142 -7.28 -9.69 11.82
CA GLY A 142 -6.88 -8.57 12.67
C GLY A 142 -5.92 -7.61 11.97
N VAL A 143 -4.91 -8.15 11.27
CA VAL A 143 -3.95 -7.37 10.47
C VAL A 143 -4.64 -6.69 9.29
N PHE A 144 -5.60 -7.37 8.65
CA PHE A 144 -6.41 -6.78 7.59
C PHE A 144 -7.26 -5.61 8.10
N MET A 145 -7.86 -5.72 9.30
CA MET A 145 -8.58 -4.61 9.94
C MET A 145 -7.64 -3.43 10.23
N LEU A 146 -6.41 -3.68 10.68
CA LEU A 146 -5.42 -2.61 10.86
C LEU A 146 -5.11 -1.90 9.54
N LEU A 147 -4.97 -2.63 8.42
CA LEU A 147 -4.81 -2.03 7.09
C LEU A 147 -6.04 -1.21 6.69
N LEU A 148 -7.25 -1.66 7.02
CA LEU A 148 -8.48 -0.94 6.70
C LEU A 148 -8.62 0.36 7.50
N PHE A 149 -8.28 0.34 8.79
CA PHE A 149 -8.42 1.47 9.72
C PHE A 149 -7.17 2.35 9.81
N MET A 150 -6.66 2.74 8.65
CA MET A 150 -5.59 3.73 8.54
C MET A 150 -6.12 5.13 8.90
N PRO A 151 -5.30 6.00 9.50
CA PRO A 151 -3.85 5.86 9.71
C PRO A 151 -3.45 5.16 11.02
N ILE A 152 -4.42 4.80 11.89
CA ILE A 152 -4.15 4.23 13.22
C ILE A 152 -3.41 2.89 13.09
N GLY A 153 -3.77 2.07 12.09
CA GLY A 153 -3.13 0.79 11.81
C GLY A 153 -1.60 0.83 11.67
N ILE A 154 -1.03 1.95 11.18
CA ILE A 154 0.44 2.09 10.97
C ILE A 154 1.22 1.83 12.25
N TRP A 155 0.67 2.26 13.39
CA TRP A 155 1.33 2.14 14.70
C TRP A 155 1.58 0.69 15.11
N PHE A 156 0.78 -0.24 14.58
CA PHE A 156 0.92 -1.68 14.83
C PHE A 156 1.58 -2.40 13.66
N LEU A 157 1.25 -2.04 12.42
CA LEU A 157 1.75 -2.70 11.22
C LEU A 157 3.23 -2.41 10.95
N GLN A 158 3.68 -1.16 11.10
CA GLN A 158 5.06 -0.81 10.80
C GLN A 158 6.07 -1.49 11.77
N PRO A 159 5.82 -1.58 13.09
CA PRO A 159 6.69 -2.35 13.98
C PRO A 159 6.76 -3.84 13.63
N MET A 160 5.66 -4.45 13.18
CA MET A 160 5.66 -5.85 12.72
C MET A 160 6.55 -6.02 11.48
N LEU A 161 6.43 -5.13 10.50
CA LEU A 161 7.27 -5.10 9.30
C LEU A 161 8.77 -4.92 9.63
N ASN A 162 9.09 -4.03 10.59
CA ASN A 162 10.47 -3.80 11.00
C ASN A 162 11.08 -5.05 11.66
N LYS A 163 10.32 -5.76 12.52
CA LYS A 163 10.80 -7.01 13.15
C LYS A 163 11.06 -8.10 12.10
N ALA A 164 10.11 -8.25 11.17
CA ALA A 164 10.22 -9.18 10.05
C ALA A 164 11.49 -8.97 9.22
N THR A 165 11.80 -7.72 8.88
CA THR A 165 12.95 -7.41 8.02
C THR A 165 14.30 -7.44 8.75
N GLN A 166 14.33 -7.07 10.03
CA GLN A 166 15.55 -7.12 10.85
C GLN A 166 16.07 -8.55 11.08
N GLY A 167 15.18 -9.55 11.16
CA GLY A 167 15.57 -10.96 11.30
C GLY A 167 16.38 -11.48 10.11
N LYS A 168 16.01 -11.09 8.89
CA LYS A 168 16.67 -11.53 7.63
C LYS A 168 17.93 -10.74 7.26
N LEU A 169 18.02 -9.46 7.64
CA LEU A 169 19.20 -8.64 7.36
C LEU A 169 20.43 -9.03 8.20
N ASN A 170 20.21 -9.69 9.34
CA ASN A 170 21.27 -10.17 10.23
C ASN A 170 21.70 -11.62 9.95
N GLU A 171 21.01 -12.34 9.06
CA GLU A 171 21.50 -13.61 8.55
C GLU A 171 22.63 -13.31 7.54
N PRO A 172 23.88 -13.74 7.79
CA PRO A 172 24.95 -13.54 6.82
C PRO A 172 24.53 -14.20 5.51
N SER A 173 24.58 -13.42 4.43
CA SER A 173 24.29 -13.91 3.07
C SER A 173 25.18 -15.12 2.79
N ILE A 174 24.62 -16.33 2.87
CA ILE A 174 25.27 -17.50 2.31
C ILE A 174 25.23 -17.26 0.80
N GLN A 175 26.41 -16.99 0.26
CA GLN A 175 26.68 -16.74 -1.16
C GLN A 175 26.28 -17.93 -2.02
#